data_AF-A0A958T241-F1
#
_entry.id   AF-A0A958T241-F1
#
_cell.length_a   1.000
_cell.length_b   1.000
_cell.length_c   1.000
_cell.angle_alpha   90.00
_cell.angle_beta   90.00
_cell.angle_gamma   90.00
#
_symmetry.space_group_name_H-M   'P 1'
#
loop_
_entity.id
_entity.type
_entity.pdbx_description
1 polymer ?
#
loop_
_entity_poly.entity_id
_entity_poly.type
_entity_poly.pdbx_seq_one_letter_code
_entity_poly.pdbx_strand_id
1 'polypeptide(L)'
;MTSISGSLETRIMDFNGEDLFFEKHEIVLEPNSSEIKQRLHLEHLPKDRSNLVVVSRFNEKEALYYFESPKNLKLQKGEITKTITKTNKGFLLKLQSNTLQKSVFLTTETKGFFSDNYFDIVPNKMYEVEFITEQTELNSVHIKTLNNFIRF
;
A
#
# COMPACT_ATOMS: atom_id res chain seq x y z
N MET A 1 17.63 -9.91 21.86
CA MET A 1 16.54 -9.18 21.15
C MET A 1 15.65 -8.57 22.21
N THR A 2 15.19 -7.34 22.01
CA THR A 2 14.36 -6.61 22.97
C THR A 2 12.90 -6.59 22.52
N SER A 3 11.99 -6.36 23.46
CA SER A 3 10.60 -6.10 23.12
C SER A 3 10.48 -4.83 22.26
N ILE A 4 9.45 -4.80 21.42
CA ILE A 4 9.13 -3.66 20.56
C ILE A 4 7.77 -3.15 21.00
N SER A 5 7.69 -1.86 21.32
CA SER A 5 6.43 -1.20 21.68
C SER A 5 6.05 -0.19 20.61
N GLY A 6 4.75 0.08 20.48
CA GLY A 6 4.24 1.10 19.60
C GLY A 6 2.74 1.01 19.41
N SER A 7 2.23 1.88 18.56
CA SER A 7 0.80 1.96 18.26
C SER A 7 0.44 1.01 17.13
N LEU A 8 -0.53 0.12 17.40
CA LEU A 8 -1.21 -0.66 16.37
C LEU A 8 -2.43 0.14 15.90
N GLU A 9 -2.39 0.60 14.65
CA GLU A 9 -3.50 1.26 13.97
C GLU A 9 -4.15 0.28 13.00
N THR A 10 -5.46 0.10 13.08
CA THR A 10 -6.22 -0.70 12.12
C THR A 10 -7.39 0.09 11.56
N ARG A 11 -7.44 0.17 10.24
CA ARG A 11 -8.50 0.82 9.46
C ARG A 11 -9.22 -0.21 8.61
N ILE A 12 -10.53 -0.06 8.46
CA ILE A 12 -11.30 -0.69 7.40
C ILE A 12 -11.88 0.43 6.57
N MET A 13 -11.50 0.47 5.31
CA MET A 13 -11.85 1.57 4.41
C MET A 13 -12.27 1.02 3.05
N ASP A 14 -13.01 1.85 2.32
CA ASP A 14 -13.34 1.57 0.93
C ASP A 14 -12.16 1.91 -0.01
N PHE A 15 -12.26 1.52 -1.28
CA PHE A 15 -11.19 1.79 -2.26
C PHE A 15 -11.12 3.26 -2.73
N ASN A 16 -12.02 4.14 -2.27
CA ASN A 16 -11.96 5.59 -2.53
C ASN A 16 -11.34 6.38 -1.37
N GLY A 17 -11.09 5.73 -0.23
CA GLY A 17 -10.47 6.38 0.91
C GLY A 17 -11.40 6.59 2.10
N GLU A 18 -12.66 6.23 2.02
CA GLU A 18 -13.65 6.45 3.09
C GLU A 18 -13.50 5.38 4.16
N ASP A 19 -13.28 5.81 5.41
CA ASP A 19 -13.16 4.89 6.55
C ASP A 19 -14.54 4.46 7.05
N LEU A 20 -14.72 3.14 7.19
CA LEU A 20 -15.86 2.54 7.88
C LEU A 20 -15.52 2.20 9.34
N PHE A 21 -14.23 2.03 9.63
CA PHE A 21 -13.73 1.67 10.95
C PHE A 21 -12.31 2.20 11.14
N PHE A 22 -12.02 2.67 12.35
CA PHE A 22 -10.68 3.02 12.81
C PHE A 22 -10.54 2.64 14.27
N GLU A 23 -9.46 1.95 14.61
CA GLU A 23 -9.04 1.71 15.99
C GLU A 23 -7.53 1.87 16.11
N LYS A 24 -7.08 2.41 17.23
CA LYS A 24 -5.67 2.61 17.56
C LYS A 24 -5.44 2.31 19.04
N HIS A 25 -4.47 1.46 19.35
CA HIS A 25 -4.07 1.19 20.73
C HIS A 25 -2.59 0.79 20.80
N GLU A 26 -1.96 1.09 21.95
CA GLU A 26 -0.57 0.72 22.20
C GLU A 26 -0.43 -0.77 22.49
N ILE A 27 0.54 -1.42 21.86
CA ILE A 27 0.87 -2.83 22.05
C ILE A 27 2.35 -3.02 22.35
N VAL A 28 2.67 -4.13 23.00
CA VAL A 28 4.04 -4.60 23.22
C VAL A 28 4.20 -5.97 22.58
N LEU A 29 5.22 -6.11 21.74
CA LEU A 29 5.62 -7.36 21.11
C LEU A 29 6.84 -7.93 21.83
N GLU A 30 6.73 -9.15 22.33
CA GLU A 30 7.86 -9.87 22.90
C GLU A 30 8.82 -10.35 21.80
N PRO A 31 10.14 -10.40 22.07
CA PRO A 31 11.11 -10.82 21.08
C PRO A 31 10.87 -12.29 20.67
N ASN A 32 10.92 -12.57 19.37
CA ASN A 32 10.71 -13.91 18.79
C ASN A 32 9.35 -14.54 19.12
N SER A 33 8.29 -13.74 19.33
CA SER A 33 6.93 -14.25 19.53
C SER A 33 6.00 -13.97 18.34
N SER A 34 4.85 -14.65 18.33
CA SER A 34 3.72 -14.37 17.45
C SER A 34 2.45 -14.45 18.28
N GLU A 35 1.76 -13.32 18.43
CA GLU A 35 0.63 -13.18 19.34
C GLU A 35 -0.50 -12.40 18.67
N ILE A 36 -1.73 -12.74 19.04
CA ILE A 36 -2.91 -12.00 18.59
C ILE A 36 -3.05 -10.76 19.47
N LYS A 37 -2.84 -9.59 18.87
CA LYS A 37 -2.98 -8.30 19.57
C LYS A 37 -4.35 -7.63 19.37
N GLN A 38 -5.07 -7.98 18.31
CA GLN A 38 -6.40 -7.44 18.02
C GLN A 38 -7.30 -8.51 17.41
N ARG A 39 -8.60 -8.47 17.75
CA ARG A 39 -9.67 -9.24 17.10
C ARG A 39 -10.81 -8.29 16.77
N LEU A 40 -11.25 -8.28 15.51
CA LEU A 40 -12.30 -7.39 15.04
C LEU A 40 -13.60 -8.15 14.78
N HIS A 41 -14.70 -7.64 15.34
CA HIS A 41 -16.05 -8.10 15.02
C HIS A 41 -16.56 -7.35 13.78
N LEU A 42 -16.85 -8.10 12.72
CA LEU A 42 -17.17 -7.52 11.40
C LEU A 42 -18.67 -7.36 11.16
N GLU A 43 -19.52 -7.54 12.17
CA GLU A 43 -20.99 -7.55 12.06
C GLU A 43 -21.55 -6.19 11.62
N HIS A 44 -20.86 -5.11 11.97
CA HIS A 44 -21.21 -3.73 11.61
C HIS A 44 -20.85 -3.36 10.15
N LEU A 45 -20.05 -4.18 9.47
CA LEU A 45 -19.65 -3.93 8.08
C LEU A 45 -20.76 -4.34 7.11
N PRO A 46 -20.81 -3.71 5.91
CA PRO A 46 -21.72 -4.14 4.86
C PRO A 46 -21.51 -5.61 4.48
N LYS A 47 -22.57 -6.24 3.99
CA LYS A 47 -22.55 -7.64 3.52
C LYS A 47 -21.60 -7.81 2.32
N ASP A 48 -21.67 -6.89 1.36
CA ASP A 48 -20.72 -6.83 0.25
C ASP A 48 -19.46 -6.10 0.71
N ARG A 49 -18.33 -6.80 0.66
CA ARG A 49 -17.01 -6.31 1.10
C ARG A 49 -15.99 -6.29 -0.04
N SER A 50 -16.45 -6.48 -1.27
CA SER A 50 -15.62 -6.49 -2.48
C SER A 50 -14.94 -5.14 -2.77
N ASN A 51 -15.39 -4.06 -2.14
CA ASN A 51 -14.80 -2.71 -2.20
C ASN A 51 -14.06 -2.31 -0.91
N LEU A 52 -13.80 -3.24 0.00
CA LEU A 52 -13.18 -2.94 1.30
C LEU A 52 -11.78 -3.53 1.43
N VAL A 53 -10.92 -2.81 2.15
CA VAL A 53 -9.59 -3.25 2.55
C VAL A 53 -9.39 -2.97 4.04
N VAL A 54 -8.74 -3.91 4.74
CA VAL A 54 -8.19 -3.68 6.07
C VAL A 54 -6.76 -3.20 5.91
N VAL A 55 -6.42 -2.07 6.51
CA VAL A 55 -5.06 -1.54 6.56
C VAL A 55 -4.63 -1.56 8.02
N SER A 56 -3.66 -2.41 8.35
CA SER A 56 -3.04 -2.48 9.68
C SER A 56 -1.63 -1.91 9.62
N ARG A 57 -1.30 -1.03 10.56
CA ARG A 57 0.01 -0.40 10.69
C ARG A 57 0.54 -0.56 12.10
N PHE A 58 1.80 -0.94 12.19
CA PHE A 58 2.55 -0.97 13.43
C PHE A 58 3.97 -0.51 13.17
N ASN A 59 4.33 0.65 13.74
CA ASN A 59 5.55 1.37 13.38
C ASN A 59 5.63 1.58 11.86
N GLU A 60 6.77 1.29 11.23
CA GLU A 60 7.00 1.44 9.79
C GLU A 60 6.43 0.28 8.94
N LYS A 61 5.70 -0.67 9.56
CA LYS A 61 5.15 -1.84 8.85
C LYS A 61 3.67 -1.62 8.56
N GLU A 62 3.29 -1.95 7.34
CA GLU A 62 1.92 -1.91 6.84
C GLU A 62 1.56 -3.28 6.27
N ALA A 63 0.35 -3.75 6.58
CA ALA A 63 -0.22 -4.96 6.01
C ALA A 63 -1.65 -4.67 5.53
N LEU A 64 -1.99 -5.20 4.35
CA LEU A 64 -3.30 -5.05 3.75
C LEU A 64 -3.99 -6.41 3.69
N TYR A 65 -5.28 -6.44 4.03
CA TYR A 65 -6.13 -7.61 3.86
C TYR A 65 -7.37 -7.26 3.03
N TYR A 66 -7.68 -8.14 2.08
CA TYR A 66 -8.81 -8.01 1.17
C TYR A 66 -9.84 -9.10 1.46
N PHE A 67 -11.12 -8.73 1.49
CA PHE A 67 -12.20 -9.65 1.83
C PHE A 67 -12.63 -10.57 0.68
N GLU A 68 -12.08 -10.36 -0.52
CA GLU A 68 -12.47 -11.05 -1.74
C GLU A 68 -11.24 -11.40 -2.58
N SER A 69 -11.41 -12.38 -3.47
CA SER A 69 -10.35 -12.72 -4.44
C SER A 69 -10.10 -11.55 -5.41
N PRO A 70 -8.87 -11.36 -5.93
CA PRO A 70 -8.54 -10.22 -6.78
C PRO A 70 -9.50 -9.95 -7.95
N LYS A 71 -10.04 -11.02 -8.57
CA LYS A 71 -11.00 -10.92 -9.69
C LYS A 71 -12.39 -10.39 -9.29
N ASN A 72 -12.74 -10.49 -8.01
CA ASN A 72 -14.03 -10.05 -7.47
C ASN A 72 -13.94 -8.67 -6.81
N LEU A 73 -12.73 -8.12 -6.63
CA LEU A 73 -12.55 -6.80 -6.05
C LEU A 73 -13.11 -5.73 -6.99
N LYS A 74 -13.90 -4.81 -6.44
CA LYS A 74 -14.46 -3.66 -7.17
C LYS A 74 -13.45 -2.52 -7.31
N LEU A 75 -12.26 -2.85 -7.82
CA LEU A 75 -11.15 -1.91 -8.02
C LEU A 75 -11.56 -0.76 -8.96
N GLN A 76 -11.37 0.47 -8.50
CA GLN A 76 -11.68 1.67 -9.28
C GLN A 76 -10.50 2.05 -10.16
N LYS A 77 -10.76 2.47 -11.40
CA LYS A 77 -9.71 3.13 -12.20
C LYS A 77 -9.41 4.49 -11.59
N GLY A 78 -8.14 4.84 -11.51
CA GLY A 78 -7.70 6.11 -10.97
C GLY A 78 -6.32 6.48 -11.48
N GLU A 79 -6.03 7.78 -11.49
CA GLU A 79 -4.69 8.26 -11.84
C GLU A 79 -3.71 7.99 -10.69
N ILE A 80 -2.48 7.60 -11.04
CA ILE A 80 -1.35 7.64 -10.12
C ILE A 80 -0.54 8.89 -10.48
N THR A 81 -0.62 9.88 -9.60
CA THR A 81 0.26 11.04 -9.67
C THR A 81 1.68 10.59 -9.32
N LYS A 82 2.66 11.09 -10.07
CA LYS A 82 4.07 10.72 -9.92
C LYS A 82 4.95 11.95 -10.04
N THR A 83 5.80 12.16 -9.04
CA THR A 83 6.91 13.12 -9.12
C THR A 83 8.23 12.38 -9.05
N ILE A 84 9.20 12.76 -9.87
CA ILE A 84 10.53 12.15 -9.90
C ILE A 84 11.57 13.23 -9.62
N THR A 85 12.42 13.01 -8.63
CA THR A 85 13.51 13.92 -8.28
C THR A 85 14.84 13.18 -8.29
N LYS A 86 15.87 13.77 -8.90
CA LYS A 86 17.23 13.19 -8.90
C LYS A 86 17.83 13.20 -7.49
N THR A 87 18.54 12.14 -7.13
CA THR A 87 19.26 12.00 -5.86
C THR A 87 20.73 11.65 -6.14
N ASN A 88 21.53 11.53 -5.07
CA ASN A 88 22.93 11.09 -5.18
C ASN A 88 23.08 9.61 -5.57
N LYS A 89 22.03 8.79 -5.42
CA LYS A 89 22.04 7.34 -5.71
C LYS A 89 21.21 6.95 -6.94
N GLY A 90 20.59 7.92 -7.62
CA GLY A 90 19.67 7.71 -8.72
C GLY A 90 18.50 8.68 -8.66
N PHE A 91 17.28 8.17 -8.44
CA PHE A 91 16.04 8.97 -8.47
C PHE A 91 15.09 8.56 -7.33
N LEU A 92 14.34 9.52 -6.79
CA LEU A 92 13.25 9.29 -5.85
C LEU A 92 11.93 9.50 -6.59
N LEU A 93 11.08 8.47 -6.58
CA LEU A 93 9.72 8.53 -7.08
C LEU A 93 8.77 8.72 -5.90
N LYS A 94 7.93 9.75 -5.94
CA LYS A 94 6.79 9.89 -5.03
C LYS A 94 5.52 9.59 -5.82
N LEU A 95 4.74 8.63 -5.34
CA LEU A 95 3.56 8.10 -5.98
C LEU A 95 2.35 8.25 -5.06
N GLN A 96 1.22 8.69 -5.61
CA GLN A 96 -0.03 8.87 -4.86
C GLN A 96 -1.23 8.71 -5.78
N SER A 97 -2.33 8.18 -5.23
CA SER A 97 -3.63 8.13 -5.90
C SER A 97 -4.76 8.44 -4.92
N ASN A 98 -5.89 8.91 -5.45
CA ASN A 98 -7.12 9.13 -4.70
C ASN A 98 -7.94 7.84 -4.53
N THR A 99 -7.57 6.78 -5.24
CA THR A 99 -8.21 5.46 -5.13
C THR A 99 -7.15 4.40 -4.88
N LEU A 100 -7.55 3.26 -4.31
CA LEU A 100 -6.64 2.15 -4.07
C LEU A 100 -6.09 1.66 -5.41
N GLN A 101 -4.77 1.64 -5.57
CA GLN A 101 -4.13 1.07 -6.75
C GLN A 101 -3.41 -0.21 -6.36
N LYS A 102 -3.94 -1.35 -6.83
CA LYS A 102 -3.50 -2.67 -6.41
C LYS A 102 -2.36 -3.20 -7.28
N SER A 103 -1.34 -3.75 -6.65
CA SER A 103 -0.18 -4.41 -7.24
C SER A 103 0.49 -3.51 -8.28
N VAL A 104 0.85 -2.31 -7.83
CA VAL A 104 1.60 -1.31 -8.60
C VAL A 104 2.92 -1.91 -9.05
N PHE A 105 3.06 -2.04 -10.36
CA PHE A 105 4.24 -2.55 -11.02
C PHE A 105 4.93 -1.43 -11.79
N LEU A 106 6.14 -1.12 -11.34
CA LEU A 106 7.01 -0.10 -11.91
C LEU A 106 8.03 -0.73 -12.86
N THR A 107 8.19 -0.12 -14.05
CA THR A 107 9.20 -0.53 -15.04
C THR A 107 9.79 0.69 -15.74
N THR A 108 11.05 0.59 -16.14
CA THR A 108 11.74 1.56 -17.00
C THR A 108 12.77 0.82 -17.85
N GLU A 109 13.17 1.40 -18.97
CA GLU A 109 14.27 0.90 -19.80
C GLU A 109 15.65 1.26 -19.22
N THR A 110 15.71 2.27 -18.34
CA THR A 110 16.95 2.63 -17.66
C THR A 110 17.43 1.48 -16.80
N LYS A 111 18.70 1.09 -16.93
CA LYS A 111 19.30 0.03 -16.11
C LYS A 111 19.37 0.48 -14.64
N GLY A 112 18.82 -0.33 -13.74
CA GLY A 112 18.80 -0.06 -12.30
C GLY A 112 17.79 -0.97 -11.60
N PHE A 113 17.45 -0.66 -10.36
CA PHE A 113 16.40 -1.38 -9.62
C PHE A 113 15.58 -0.43 -8.75
N PHE A 114 14.29 -0.73 -8.60
CA PHE A 114 13.41 -0.07 -7.66
C PHE A 114 13.58 -0.68 -6.26
N SER A 115 13.61 0.16 -5.22
CA SER A 115 13.71 -0.27 -3.83
C SER A 115 12.48 -1.05 -3.36
N ASP A 116 11.34 -0.79 -4.02
CA ASP A 116 10.08 -1.49 -3.80
C ASP A 116 9.30 -1.60 -5.12
N ASN A 117 8.59 -2.71 -5.29
CA ASN A 117 7.77 -2.98 -6.46
C ASN A 117 6.70 -4.02 -6.10
N TYR A 118 5.60 -4.05 -6.85
CA TYR A 118 4.43 -4.91 -6.57
C TYR A 118 3.70 -4.61 -5.25
N PHE A 119 3.74 -3.35 -4.81
CA PHE A 119 3.03 -2.86 -3.63
C PHE A 119 1.64 -2.31 -3.99
N ASP A 120 0.83 -2.05 -2.98
CA ASP A 120 -0.47 -1.40 -3.13
C ASP A 120 -0.35 0.08 -2.71
N ILE A 121 -0.91 1.02 -3.48
CA ILE A 121 -1.08 2.42 -3.05
C ILE A 121 -2.44 2.55 -2.39
N VAL A 122 -2.45 2.79 -1.09
CA VAL A 122 -3.67 3.16 -0.33
C VAL A 122 -4.09 4.59 -0.69
N PRO A 123 -5.40 4.89 -0.82
CA PRO A 123 -5.90 6.23 -1.13
C PRO A 123 -5.28 7.32 -0.25
N ASN A 124 -4.96 8.45 -0.87
CA ASN A 124 -4.49 9.68 -0.20
C ASN A 124 -3.18 9.52 0.60
N LYS A 125 -2.45 8.41 0.45
CA LYS A 125 -1.12 8.20 1.01
C LYS A 125 -0.05 8.33 -0.08
N MET A 126 1.04 9.03 0.27
CA MET A 126 2.24 9.10 -0.55
C MET A 126 3.12 7.88 -0.29
N TYR A 127 3.58 7.27 -1.36
CA TYR A 127 4.57 6.19 -1.34
C TYR A 127 5.85 6.68 -2.00
N GLU A 128 6.99 6.41 -1.37
CA GLU A 128 8.30 6.78 -1.86
C GLU A 128 9.05 5.53 -2.31
N VAL A 129 9.56 5.54 -3.54
CA VAL A 129 10.34 4.45 -4.12
C VAL A 129 11.64 5.02 -4.65
N GLU A 130 12.77 4.52 -4.16
CA GLU A 130 14.08 4.84 -4.75
C GLU A 130 14.29 3.99 -6.00
N PHE A 131 14.71 4.62 -7.09
CA PHE A 131 15.26 3.93 -8.25
C PHE A 131 16.78 4.14 -8.24
N ILE A 132 17.51 3.06 -7.92
CA ILE A 132 18.96 3.07 -7.75
C ILE A 132 19.61 2.76 -9.09
N THR A 133 20.46 3.68 -9.55
CA THR A 133 21.14 3.58 -10.84
C THR A 133 22.39 4.45 -10.88
N GLU A 134 23.37 4.07 -11.70
CA GLU A 134 24.53 4.88 -12.06
C GLU A 134 24.26 5.80 -13.25
N GLN A 135 23.09 5.67 -13.91
CA GLN A 135 22.72 6.47 -15.07
C GLN A 135 22.37 7.90 -14.65
N THR A 136 22.77 8.88 -15.46
CA THR A 136 22.53 10.30 -15.18
C THR A 136 21.11 10.75 -15.53
N GLU A 137 20.44 10.03 -16.42
CA GLU A 137 19.09 10.29 -16.93
C GLU A 137 18.19 9.06 -16.70
N LEU A 138 16.89 9.31 -16.57
CA LEU A 138 15.87 8.30 -16.36
C LEU A 138 14.87 8.34 -17.51
N ASN A 139 14.77 7.24 -18.24
CA ASN A 139 13.71 7.00 -19.21
C ASN A 139 12.37 6.93 -18.51
N SER A 140 11.29 7.14 -19.28
CA SER A 140 9.92 7.08 -18.81
C SER A 140 9.64 5.88 -17.91
N VAL A 141 9.24 6.14 -16.67
CA VAL A 141 8.77 5.09 -15.75
C VAL A 141 7.31 4.76 -16.09
N HIS A 142 7.08 3.53 -16.54
CA HIS A 142 5.74 3.00 -16.78
C HIS A 142 5.20 2.36 -15.50
N ILE A 143 3.89 2.53 -15.29
CA ILE A 143 3.17 2.01 -14.13
C ILE A 143 2.02 1.14 -14.62
N LYS A 144 1.92 -0.08 -14.11
CA LYS A 144 0.77 -0.98 -14.31
C LYS A 144 0.16 -1.32 -12.95
N THR A 145 -1.15 -1.54 -12.92
CA THR A 145 -1.91 -1.92 -11.71
C THR A 145 -3.01 -2.89 -12.10
N LEU A 146 -3.48 -3.70 -11.15
CA LEU A 146 -4.62 -4.60 -11.40
C LEU A 146 -5.89 -3.84 -11.77
N ASN A 147 -6.05 -2.61 -11.29
CA ASN A 147 -7.19 -1.74 -11.58
C ASN A 147 -7.39 -1.49 -13.09
N ASN A 148 -6.33 -1.61 -13.89
CA ASN A 148 -6.41 -1.43 -15.34
C ASN A 148 -6.82 -2.70 -16.11
N PHE A 149 -6.85 -3.87 -15.45
CA PHE A 149 -7.15 -5.15 -16.08
C PHE A 149 -8.53 -5.71 -15.74
N ILE A 150 -9.12 -5.29 -14.61
CA ILE A 150 -10.47 -5.72 -14.24
C ILE A 150 -11.48 -4.97 -15.11
N ARG A 151 -12.25 -5.72 -15.91
CA ARG A 151 -13.36 -5.22 -16.71
C ARG A 151 -14.65 -5.60 -16.00
N PHE A 152 -15.46 -4.61 -15.64
CA PHE A 152 -16.84 -4.80 -15.18
C PHE A 152 -17.77 -5.03 -16.37
#